data_AF-A0A0J0YHI6-F1
#
_entry.id   AF-A0A0J0YHI6-F1
#
_cell.length_a   1.000
_cell.length_b   1.000
_cell.length_c   1.000
_cell.angle_alpha   90.00
_cell.angle_beta   90.00
_cell.angle_gamma   90.00
#
_symmetry.space_group_name_H-M   'P 1'
#
loop_
_entity.id
_entity.type
_entity.pdbx_description
1 polymer ?
#
loop_
_entity_poly.entity_id
_entity_poly.type
_entity_poly.pdbx_seq_one_letter_code
_entity_poly.pdbx_strand_id
1 'polypeptide(L)'
;MKKAETKNNSILTKESHLPKFKTIGDELIVFSIRLTVENVEKESVCLQNLVKNHSEKEQFILNPKLYESDDLKLEFSNKNAKIDMRMPKLVFDTVDHNSEDNPWIQLRNSIKEMLNIDISNAKVEKLNFMLPESAIVKKLFEYKFGIDGFSLKQASQRYRKFIRNDKELEYIIMSSYTHSKNIINEEIILKKNHTFLKSCPYSDFMNSNVEDKMREITFECRKNLKTKD
;
A
#
# COMPACT_ATOMS: atom_id res chain seq x y z
N MET A 1 63.03 15.22 -24.04
CA MET A 1 61.97 14.69 -23.15
C MET A 1 60.61 15.10 -23.70
N LYS A 2 59.90 14.20 -24.37
CA LYS A 2 58.49 14.40 -24.77
C LYS A 2 57.63 13.60 -23.79
N LYS A 3 56.83 14.27 -22.97
CA LYS A 3 55.82 13.63 -22.12
C LYS A 3 54.63 13.27 -23.00
N ALA A 4 54.30 11.99 -23.08
CA ALA A 4 53.06 11.51 -23.67
C ALA A 4 51.95 11.73 -22.63
N GLU A 5 50.97 12.56 -22.97
CA GLU A 5 49.75 12.73 -22.21
C GLU A 5 48.85 11.51 -22.43
N THR A 6 48.65 10.75 -21.36
CA THR A 6 47.63 9.72 -21.29
C THR A 6 46.25 10.41 -21.26
N LYS A 7 45.54 10.38 -22.38
CA LYS A 7 44.12 10.78 -22.42
C LYS A 7 43.31 9.75 -21.64
N ASN A 8 42.92 10.11 -20.43
CA ASN A 8 41.82 9.47 -19.72
C ASN A 8 40.54 9.63 -20.55
N ASN A 9 40.10 8.56 -21.18
CA ASN A 9 38.72 8.45 -21.66
C ASN A 9 37.82 8.30 -20.43
N SER A 10 37.32 9.43 -19.91
CA SER A 10 36.17 9.41 -19.03
C SER A 10 34.98 8.88 -19.83
N ILE A 11 34.56 7.66 -19.50
CA ILE A 11 33.27 7.12 -19.92
C ILE A 11 32.24 7.99 -19.21
N LEU A 12 31.77 9.03 -19.91
CA LEU A 12 30.53 9.74 -19.59
C LEU A 12 29.40 8.72 -19.69
N THR A 13 29.09 8.07 -18.57
CA THR A 13 27.81 7.39 -18.38
C THR A 13 26.73 8.42 -18.63
N LYS A 14 26.02 8.29 -19.76
CA LYS A 14 24.79 9.05 -20.03
C LYS A 14 23.87 8.88 -18.84
N GLU A 15 23.77 9.91 -17.99
CA GLU A 15 22.79 9.96 -16.93
C GLU A 15 21.41 9.75 -17.56
N SER A 16 20.62 8.85 -16.97
CA SER A 16 19.28 8.53 -17.47
C SER A 16 18.49 9.81 -17.66
N HIS A 17 17.95 10.05 -18.85
CA HIS A 17 17.06 11.18 -19.15
C HIS A 17 15.73 11.15 -18.37
N LEU A 18 15.56 10.21 -17.44
CA LEU A 18 14.38 10.15 -16.59
C LEU A 18 14.49 11.17 -15.45
N PRO A 19 13.45 12.01 -15.27
CA PRO A 19 13.38 12.89 -14.12
C PRO A 19 13.31 12.07 -12.82
N LYS A 20 14.09 12.50 -11.81
CA LYS A 20 14.06 11.90 -10.47
C LYS A 20 12.76 12.28 -9.77
N PHE A 21 12.06 11.28 -9.25
CA PHE A 21 10.89 11.49 -8.42
C PHE A 21 11.33 12.13 -7.10
N LYS A 22 10.69 13.24 -6.73
CA LYS A 22 10.79 13.82 -5.39
C LYS A 22 9.41 13.74 -4.74
N THR A 23 9.38 13.41 -3.46
CA THR A 23 8.16 13.52 -2.68
C THR A 23 7.85 15.00 -2.46
N ILE A 24 6.62 15.44 -2.76
CA ILE A 24 6.20 16.83 -2.49
C ILE A 24 5.64 16.97 -1.07
N GLY A 25 5.07 15.90 -0.52
CA GLY A 25 4.58 15.82 0.86
C GLY A 25 5.01 14.53 1.55
N ASP A 26 4.74 14.45 2.85
CA ASP A 26 5.09 13.29 3.67
C ASP A 26 3.92 12.36 3.93
N GLU A 27 2.80 12.50 3.22
CA GLU A 27 1.63 11.68 3.50
C GLU A 27 1.73 10.31 2.80
N LEU A 28 1.54 9.22 3.54
CA LEU A 28 1.40 7.88 2.99
C LEU A 28 -0.03 7.41 3.24
N ILE A 29 -0.72 7.01 2.17
CA ILE A 29 -2.14 6.61 2.25
C ILE A 29 -2.22 5.09 2.15
N VAL A 30 -2.86 4.43 3.12
CA VAL A 30 -3.17 2.99 3.07
C VAL A 30 -4.60 2.81 2.56
N PHE A 31 -4.77 2.06 1.46
CA PHE A 31 -6.08 1.86 0.85
C PHE A 31 -6.79 0.59 1.25
N SER A 32 -6.04 -0.50 1.43
CA SER A 32 -6.64 -1.78 1.80
C SER A 32 -5.63 -2.69 2.45
N ILE A 33 -6.14 -3.54 3.32
CA ILE A 33 -5.39 -4.61 3.95
C ILE A 33 -6.21 -5.89 3.84
N ARG A 34 -5.49 -7.01 3.65
CA ARG A 34 -6.06 -8.34 3.81
C ARG A 34 -5.35 -9.04 4.94
N LEU A 35 -6.12 -9.55 5.89
CA LEU A 35 -5.67 -10.22 7.09
C LEU A 35 -6.18 -11.65 7.12
N THR A 36 -5.37 -12.56 7.68
CA THR A 36 -5.84 -13.86 8.16
C THR A 36 -5.61 -13.92 9.65
N VAL A 37 -6.68 -14.19 10.40
CA VAL A 37 -6.65 -14.37 11.85
C VAL A 37 -6.93 -15.84 12.13
N GLU A 38 -6.07 -16.47 12.90
CA GLU A 38 -6.24 -17.86 13.34
C GLU A 38 -6.95 -17.93 14.70
N ASN A 39 -7.54 -19.08 15.01
CA ASN A 39 -8.22 -19.36 16.29
C ASN A 39 -9.38 -18.41 16.61
N VAL A 40 -10.12 -17.97 15.59
CA VAL A 40 -11.34 -17.19 15.75
C VAL A 40 -12.52 -18.10 16.07
N GLU A 41 -13.16 -17.86 17.21
CA GLU A 41 -14.41 -18.53 17.59
C GLU A 41 -15.55 -17.98 16.73
N LYS A 42 -16.00 -18.78 15.78
CA LYS A 42 -17.01 -18.37 14.81
C LYS A 42 -18.31 -17.85 15.46
N GLU A 43 -18.67 -18.42 16.59
CA GLU A 43 -19.88 -18.08 17.35
C GLU A 43 -19.77 -16.71 18.04
N SER A 44 -18.55 -16.21 18.27
CA SER A 44 -18.31 -14.92 18.91
C SER A 44 -18.31 -13.75 17.93
N VAL A 45 -18.29 -14.01 16.61
CA VAL A 45 -18.21 -12.97 15.57
C VAL A 45 -19.58 -12.33 15.36
N CYS A 46 -19.61 -11.01 15.47
CA CYS A 46 -20.79 -10.20 15.15
C CYS A 46 -20.48 -9.18 14.05
N LEU A 47 -21.49 -8.49 13.53
CA LEU A 47 -21.31 -7.22 12.84
C LEU A 47 -22.05 -6.16 13.64
N GLN A 48 -21.30 -5.20 14.17
CA GLN A 48 -21.87 -4.03 14.81
C GLN A 48 -21.86 -2.86 13.83
N ASN A 49 -22.98 -2.17 13.72
CA ASN A 49 -23.04 -0.92 12.97
C ASN A 49 -22.38 0.20 13.78
N LEU A 50 -21.16 0.59 13.40
CA LEU A 50 -20.39 1.63 14.09
C LEU A 50 -20.88 3.07 13.80
N VAL A 51 -21.80 3.26 12.84
CA VAL A 51 -22.35 4.59 12.48
C VAL A 51 -23.46 5.04 13.44
N LYS A 52 -24.09 4.10 14.16
CA LYS A 52 -25.16 4.41 15.13
C LYS A 52 -24.55 4.80 16.48
N ASN A 53 -25.21 5.72 17.19
CA ASN A 53 -24.85 6.08 18.56
C ASN A 53 -24.83 4.83 19.46
N HIS A 54 -24.01 4.84 20.53
CA HIS A 54 -23.79 3.66 21.37
C HIS A 54 -25.07 3.00 21.92
N SER A 55 -26.11 3.80 22.16
CA SER A 55 -27.45 3.37 22.62
C SER A 55 -28.29 2.68 21.55
N GLU A 56 -27.91 2.76 20.28
CA GLU A 56 -28.64 2.26 19.10
C GLU A 56 -27.83 1.23 18.30
N LYS A 57 -26.66 0.80 18.81
CA LYS A 57 -25.82 -0.20 18.16
C LYS A 57 -26.53 -1.55 18.15
N GLU A 58 -27.09 -1.89 16.99
CA GLU A 58 -27.64 -3.21 16.72
C GLU A 58 -26.51 -4.18 16.38
N GLN A 59 -26.50 -5.33 17.06
CA GLN A 59 -25.59 -6.43 16.76
C GLN A 59 -26.29 -7.42 15.82
N PHE A 60 -25.69 -7.67 14.67
CA PHE A 60 -26.15 -8.70 13.76
C PHE A 60 -25.22 -9.90 13.85
N ILE A 61 -25.76 -11.09 14.12
CA ILE A 61 -25.00 -12.32 13.98
C ILE A 61 -24.77 -12.54 12.48
N LEU A 62 -23.51 -12.48 12.05
CA LEU A 62 -23.17 -12.59 10.64
C LEU A 62 -23.45 -13.99 10.09
N ASN A 63 -23.81 -14.06 8.80
CA ASN A 63 -23.94 -15.33 8.12
C ASN A 63 -22.60 -16.10 8.21
N PRO A 64 -22.61 -17.35 8.69
CA PRO A 64 -21.43 -18.14 9.02
C PRO A 64 -20.47 -18.49 7.85
N LYS A 65 -20.75 -18.08 6.61
CA LYS A 65 -19.93 -18.45 5.44
C LYS A 65 -19.23 -17.27 4.78
N LEU A 66 -19.95 -16.17 4.57
CA LEU A 66 -19.44 -15.00 3.87
C LEU A 66 -20.28 -13.77 4.23
N TYR A 67 -19.61 -12.70 4.62
CA TYR A 67 -20.15 -11.35 4.63
C TYR A 67 -19.38 -10.52 3.61
N GLU A 68 -20.09 -9.75 2.79
CA GLU A 68 -19.50 -8.90 1.76
C GLU A 68 -20.29 -7.60 1.65
N SER A 69 -19.55 -6.50 1.69
CA SER A 69 -19.99 -5.11 1.49
C SER A 69 -18.93 -4.40 0.63
N ASP A 70 -19.19 -3.15 0.24
CA ASP A 70 -18.27 -2.41 -0.62
C ASP A 70 -16.86 -2.23 -0.01
N ASP A 71 -16.80 -2.14 1.33
CA ASP A 71 -15.56 -1.84 2.06
C ASP A 71 -15.04 -3.00 2.91
N LEU A 72 -15.86 -4.02 3.19
CA LEU A 72 -15.49 -5.15 4.01
C LEU A 72 -15.98 -6.47 3.40
N LYS A 73 -15.05 -7.40 3.25
CA LYS A 73 -15.30 -8.81 2.99
C LYS A 73 -14.74 -9.66 4.13
N LEU A 74 -15.58 -10.52 4.70
CA LEU A 74 -15.24 -11.43 5.77
C LEU A 74 -15.60 -12.86 5.38
N GLU A 75 -14.60 -13.74 5.33
CA GLU A 75 -14.76 -15.16 5.00
C GLU A 75 -14.31 -16.02 6.18
N PHE A 76 -15.15 -16.98 6.57
CA PHE A 76 -14.81 -17.96 7.61
C PHE A 76 -14.46 -19.32 7.01
N SER A 77 -13.33 -19.86 7.43
CA SER A 77 -12.92 -21.22 7.09
C SER A 77 -12.29 -21.89 8.30
N ASN A 78 -12.95 -22.91 8.85
CA ASN A 78 -12.55 -23.57 10.10
C ASN A 78 -12.42 -22.57 11.26
N LYS A 79 -11.26 -22.51 11.91
CA LYS A 79 -10.92 -21.56 12.98
C LYS A 79 -10.29 -20.27 12.45
N ASN A 80 -10.32 -20.04 11.14
CA ASN A 80 -9.68 -18.87 10.53
C ASN A 80 -10.72 -17.88 10.01
N ALA A 81 -10.46 -16.60 10.28
CA ALA A 81 -11.16 -15.49 9.67
C ALA A 81 -10.25 -14.82 8.64
N LYS A 82 -10.76 -14.63 7.41
CA LYS A 82 -10.10 -13.79 6.40
C LYS A 82 -10.86 -12.49 6.31
N ILE A 83 -10.17 -11.39 6.61
CA ILE A 83 -10.70 -10.05 6.55
C ILE A 83 -10.04 -9.36 5.36
N ASP A 84 -10.80 -8.94 4.37
CA ASP A 84 -10.33 -8.07 3.29
C ASP A 84 -11.10 -6.76 3.40
N MET A 85 -10.39 -5.69 3.72
CA MET A 85 -11.03 -4.41 3.96
C MET A 85 -10.35 -3.32 3.14
N ARG A 86 -11.18 -2.48 2.53
CA ARG A 86 -10.75 -1.15 2.14
C ARG A 86 -10.66 -0.33 3.42
N MET A 87 -9.56 0.38 3.59
CA MET A 87 -9.47 1.39 4.63
C MET A 87 -10.49 2.47 4.25
N PRO A 88 -11.59 2.62 5.01
CA PRO A 88 -12.53 3.67 4.73
C PRO A 88 -11.78 4.99 4.92
N LYS A 89 -12.05 5.97 4.06
CA LYS A 89 -11.71 7.37 4.35
C LYS A 89 -12.24 7.76 5.74
N LEU A 90 -13.36 7.15 6.15
CA LEU A 90 -14.00 7.27 7.45
C LEU A 90 -13.20 6.74 8.65
N VAL A 91 -12.34 5.71 8.51
CA VAL A 91 -11.44 5.32 9.62
C VAL A 91 -10.48 6.46 9.89
N PHE A 92 -10.03 7.17 8.85
CA PHE A 92 -9.27 8.41 8.98
C PHE A 92 -10.14 9.65 9.36
N ASP A 93 -11.41 9.74 8.94
CA ASP A 93 -12.28 10.85 9.35
C ASP A 93 -12.76 10.70 10.83
N THR A 94 -12.84 9.49 11.39
CA THR A 94 -12.97 9.24 12.84
C THR A 94 -11.65 9.40 13.59
N VAL A 95 -10.50 9.19 12.93
CA VAL A 95 -9.15 9.53 13.43
C VAL A 95 -9.01 11.05 13.59
N ASP A 96 -9.71 11.87 12.78
CA ASP A 96 -9.72 13.33 12.93
C ASP A 96 -10.48 13.83 14.18
N HIS A 97 -11.23 12.96 14.87
CA HIS A 97 -11.99 13.32 16.07
C HIS A 97 -11.50 12.64 17.37
N ASN A 98 -10.42 11.85 17.32
CA ASN A 98 -9.70 11.37 18.49
C ASN A 98 -8.18 11.36 18.26
N SER A 99 -7.52 12.21 19.04
CA SER A 99 -6.10 12.59 19.07
C SER A 99 -5.12 11.45 19.44
N GLU A 100 -3.87 11.58 19.00
CA GLU A 100 -2.61 10.94 19.48
C GLU A 100 -2.34 9.43 19.22
N ASP A 101 -3.34 8.59 18.93
CA ASP A 101 -3.12 7.14 18.83
C ASP A 101 -2.64 6.65 17.44
N ASN A 102 -1.76 5.64 17.42
CA ASN A 102 -1.26 5.00 16.19
C ASN A 102 -2.42 4.45 15.33
N PRO A 103 -2.49 4.78 14.01
CA PRO A 103 -3.61 4.39 13.14
C PRO A 103 -3.84 2.87 13.04
N TRP A 104 -2.79 2.06 13.20
CA TRP A 104 -2.88 0.60 13.23
C TRP A 104 -3.50 0.10 14.55
N ILE A 105 -3.24 0.76 15.68
CA ILE A 105 -3.92 0.45 16.94
C ILE A 105 -5.41 0.77 16.82
N GLN A 106 -5.74 1.91 16.23
CA GLN A 106 -7.12 2.33 16.00
C GLN A 106 -7.86 1.33 15.10
N LEU A 107 -7.24 0.94 13.98
CA LEU A 107 -7.79 -0.08 13.08
C LEU A 107 -8.08 -1.40 13.80
N ARG A 108 -7.16 -1.87 14.65
CA ARG A 108 -7.41 -3.05 15.49
C ARG A 108 -8.63 -2.87 16.39
N ASN A 109 -8.72 -1.73 17.08
CA ASN A 109 -9.82 -1.47 18.00
C ASN A 109 -11.15 -1.42 17.25
N SER A 110 -11.21 -0.77 16.09
CA SER A 110 -12.42 -0.73 15.25
C SER A 110 -12.82 -2.12 14.76
N ILE A 111 -11.87 -2.96 14.34
CA ILE A 111 -12.20 -4.35 13.95
C ILE A 111 -12.68 -5.16 15.15
N LYS A 112 -12.05 -5.00 16.31
CA LYS A 112 -12.46 -5.68 17.54
C LYS A 112 -13.87 -5.27 17.95
N GLU A 113 -14.21 -3.99 17.84
CA GLU A 113 -15.56 -3.52 18.14
C GLU A 113 -16.58 -3.97 17.10
N MET A 114 -16.26 -3.84 15.81
CA MET A 114 -17.15 -4.17 14.71
C MET A 114 -17.42 -5.67 14.60
N LEU A 115 -16.37 -6.50 14.75
CA LEU A 115 -16.39 -7.92 14.44
C LEU A 115 -16.24 -8.84 15.65
N ASN A 116 -15.86 -8.29 16.81
CA ASN A 116 -15.40 -9.07 17.96
C ASN A 116 -14.22 -10.01 17.62
N ILE A 117 -13.32 -9.53 16.76
CA ILE A 117 -12.10 -10.23 16.35
C ILE A 117 -10.89 -9.41 16.76
N ASP A 118 -10.02 -9.98 17.58
CA ASP A 118 -8.72 -9.36 17.90
C ASP A 118 -7.68 -9.72 16.83
N ILE A 119 -7.22 -8.70 16.10
CA ILE A 119 -6.27 -8.88 14.99
C ILE A 119 -4.79 -8.75 15.41
N SER A 120 -4.47 -8.66 16.71
CA SER A 120 -3.07 -8.52 17.16
C SER A 120 -2.11 -9.57 16.59
N ASN A 121 -2.59 -10.81 16.45
CA ASN A 121 -1.81 -11.94 15.94
C ASN A 121 -2.12 -12.24 14.46
N ALA A 122 -2.79 -11.33 13.76
CA ALA A 122 -3.16 -11.54 12.37
C ALA A 122 -1.94 -11.56 11.47
N LYS A 123 -2.00 -12.38 10.43
CA LYS A 123 -1.05 -12.34 9.32
C LYS A 123 -1.56 -11.40 8.23
N VAL A 124 -0.72 -10.46 7.79
CA VAL A 124 -1.03 -9.56 6.68
C VAL A 124 -0.74 -10.26 5.35
N GLU A 125 -1.79 -10.56 4.58
CA GLU A 125 -1.72 -11.28 3.31
C GLU A 125 -1.68 -10.35 2.08
N LYS A 126 -2.11 -9.11 2.24
CA LYS A 126 -2.05 -8.08 1.20
C LYS A 126 -2.05 -6.71 1.86
N LEU A 127 -1.25 -5.80 1.32
CA LEU A 127 -1.25 -4.41 1.72
C LEU A 127 -1.21 -3.54 0.47
N ASN A 128 -2.13 -2.59 0.37
CA ASN A 128 -2.15 -1.58 -0.69
C ASN A 128 -1.94 -0.19 -0.08
N PHE A 129 -0.93 0.51 -0.54
CA PHE A 129 -0.61 1.85 -0.09
C PHE A 129 -0.12 2.73 -1.23
N MET A 130 -0.15 4.03 -1.03
CA MET A 130 0.25 5.01 -2.02
C MET A 130 1.02 6.15 -1.40
N LEU A 131 1.97 6.63 -2.18
CA LEU A 131 2.65 7.89 -1.99
C LEU A 131 2.03 8.89 -3.00
N PRO A 132 1.11 9.76 -2.55
CA PRO A 132 0.52 10.78 -3.39
C PRO A 132 1.54 11.87 -3.71
N GLU A 133 1.21 12.69 -4.71
CA GLU A 133 1.94 13.94 -5.01
C GLU A 133 3.44 13.78 -5.19
N SER A 134 3.84 12.82 -6.01
CA SER A 134 5.24 12.70 -6.41
C SER A 134 5.53 13.69 -7.54
N ALA A 135 6.46 14.64 -7.32
CA ALA A 135 6.82 15.63 -8.32
C ALA A 135 7.63 15.00 -9.45
N ILE A 136 7.17 15.24 -10.67
CA ILE A 136 7.96 15.04 -11.88
C ILE A 136 7.83 16.26 -12.77
N VAL A 137 8.91 16.57 -13.49
CA VAL A 137 8.89 17.51 -14.62
C VAL A 137 8.07 16.90 -15.77
N LYS A 138 6.76 17.22 -15.81
CA LYS A 138 5.73 17.12 -16.90
C LYS A 138 5.65 15.90 -17.86
N LYS A 139 6.67 15.06 -18.07
CA LYS A 139 6.80 14.17 -19.25
C LYS A 139 7.03 12.67 -18.99
N LEU A 140 6.83 12.15 -17.77
CA LEU A 140 7.11 10.72 -17.47
C LEU A 140 6.43 9.75 -18.45
N PHE A 141 5.14 9.99 -18.75
CA PHE A 141 4.36 9.11 -19.62
C PHE A 141 4.68 9.26 -21.11
N GLU A 142 5.45 10.29 -21.50
CA GLU A 142 5.92 10.50 -22.88
C GLU A 142 7.07 9.55 -23.25
N TYR A 143 7.80 9.00 -22.27
CA TYR A 143 8.94 8.12 -22.50
C TYR A 143 8.59 6.64 -22.32
N LYS A 144 9.18 5.77 -23.15
CA LYS A 144 9.21 4.32 -22.88
C LYS A 144 10.20 4.05 -21.74
N PHE A 145 9.73 3.45 -20.66
CA PHE A 145 10.57 3.08 -19.53
C PHE A 145 10.13 1.75 -18.94
N GLY A 146 11.06 1.10 -18.25
CA GLY A 146 10.85 -0.13 -17.49
C GLY A 146 11.39 0.00 -16.07
N ILE A 147 11.20 -1.07 -15.30
CA ILE A 147 11.82 -1.24 -13.99
C ILE A 147 12.52 -2.58 -14.01
N ASP A 148 13.79 -2.61 -13.63
CA ASP A 148 14.55 -3.84 -13.57
C ASP A 148 13.93 -4.83 -12.59
N GLY A 149 13.78 -6.08 -13.03
CA GLY A 149 13.09 -7.10 -12.24
C GLY A 149 11.55 -7.03 -12.32
N PHE A 150 10.98 -6.18 -13.18
CA PHE A 150 9.54 -6.07 -13.37
C PHE A 150 9.11 -6.27 -14.82
N SER A 151 7.88 -6.77 -14.96
CA SER A 151 7.15 -6.85 -16.21
C SER A 151 6.09 -5.75 -16.28
N LEU A 152 6.08 -4.95 -17.35
CA LEU A 152 5.00 -4.01 -17.65
C LEU A 152 3.75 -4.79 -18.08
N LYS A 153 2.64 -4.63 -17.36
CA LYS A 153 1.37 -5.32 -17.65
C LYS A 153 0.35 -4.45 -18.35
N GLN A 154 0.34 -3.17 -18.05
CA GLN A 154 -0.60 -2.23 -18.63
C GLN A 154 0.08 -0.86 -18.74
N ALA A 155 -0.14 -0.19 -19.87
CA ALA A 155 0.33 1.16 -20.09
C ALA A 155 -0.72 1.95 -20.86
N SER A 156 -1.00 3.16 -20.40
CA SER A 156 -1.75 4.19 -21.09
C SER A 156 -1.02 5.53 -20.95
N GLN A 157 -1.61 6.58 -21.51
CA GLN A 157 -1.06 7.94 -21.41
C GLN A 157 -0.96 8.47 -19.97
N ARG A 158 -1.69 7.88 -19.02
CA ARG A 158 -1.79 8.37 -17.63
C ARG A 158 -1.62 7.29 -16.57
N TYR A 159 -1.34 6.06 -16.99
CA TYR A 159 -1.33 4.90 -16.11
C TYR A 159 -0.28 3.90 -16.56
N ARG A 160 0.52 3.39 -15.63
CA ARG A 160 1.42 2.26 -15.86
C ARG A 160 1.38 1.31 -14.69
N LYS A 161 1.28 0.02 -14.99
CA LYS A 161 1.30 -1.07 -14.01
C LYS A 161 2.44 -2.02 -14.28
N PHE A 162 3.33 -2.14 -13.31
CA PHE A 162 4.46 -3.06 -13.28
C PHE A 162 4.18 -4.16 -12.26
N ILE A 163 4.53 -5.40 -12.60
CA ILE A 163 4.50 -6.54 -11.68
C ILE A 163 5.92 -7.07 -11.57
N ARG A 164 6.44 -7.16 -10.34
CA ARG A 164 7.77 -7.74 -10.08
C ARG A 164 7.78 -9.20 -10.56
N ASN A 165 8.89 -9.68 -11.09
CA ASN A 165 8.95 -10.98 -11.78
C ASN A 165 8.60 -12.17 -10.87
N ASP A 166 8.84 -12.04 -9.55
CA ASP A 166 8.43 -12.98 -8.51
C ASP A 166 6.92 -12.89 -8.14
N LYS A 167 6.20 -11.91 -8.69
CA LYS A 167 4.79 -11.60 -8.45
C LYS A 167 4.47 -11.20 -7.01
N GLU A 168 5.47 -10.83 -6.22
CA GLU A 168 5.29 -10.45 -4.82
C GLU A 168 4.87 -8.97 -4.65
N LEU A 169 5.12 -8.14 -5.67
CA LEU A 169 4.86 -6.71 -5.66
C LEU A 169 4.26 -6.24 -6.98
N GLU A 170 3.22 -5.41 -6.91
CA GLU A 170 2.75 -4.59 -8.03
C GLU A 170 3.04 -3.12 -7.74
N TYR A 171 3.56 -2.40 -8.74
CA TYR A 171 3.83 -0.98 -8.65
C TYR A 171 3.10 -0.26 -9.78
N ILE A 172 2.32 0.73 -9.40
CA ILE A 172 1.38 1.44 -10.26
C ILE A 172 1.74 2.92 -10.20
N ILE A 173 1.93 3.54 -11.37
CA ILE A 173 2.18 4.97 -11.48
C ILE A 173 1.01 5.58 -12.26
N MET A 174 0.40 6.60 -11.68
CA MET A 174 -0.79 7.26 -12.21
C MET A 174 -0.58 8.76 -12.25
N SER A 175 -1.05 9.42 -13.31
CA SER A 175 -1.15 10.89 -13.35
C SER A 175 -2.61 11.33 -13.27
N SER A 176 -2.91 12.23 -12.34
CA SER A 176 -4.16 12.99 -12.27
C SER A 176 -3.92 14.48 -12.51
N TYR A 177 -4.97 15.22 -12.88
CA TYR A 177 -4.88 16.65 -13.13
C TYR A 177 -5.80 17.37 -12.15
N THR A 178 -5.24 18.30 -11.39
CA THR A 178 -6.03 19.40 -10.82
C THR A 178 -5.94 20.60 -11.76
N HIS A 179 -6.78 21.62 -11.56
CA HIS A 179 -6.90 22.79 -12.45
C HIS A 179 -5.57 23.55 -12.68
N SER A 180 -4.51 23.26 -11.92
CA SER A 180 -3.19 23.91 -12.04
C SER A 180 -1.98 22.97 -12.03
N LYS A 181 -2.13 21.67 -11.72
CA LYS A 181 -0.99 20.76 -11.49
C LYS A 181 -1.25 19.35 -12.04
N ASN A 182 -0.20 18.75 -12.60
CA ASN A 182 -0.15 17.31 -12.87
C ASN A 182 0.36 16.63 -11.59
N ILE A 183 -0.46 15.77 -11.00
CA ILE A 183 -0.17 15.05 -9.76
C ILE A 183 0.18 13.61 -10.14
N ILE A 184 1.33 13.13 -9.70
CA ILE A 184 1.70 11.71 -9.85
C ILE A 184 1.43 11.00 -8.54
N ASN A 185 0.70 9.90 -8.62
CA ASN A 185 0.45 9.00 -7.52
C ASN A 185 1.16 7.68 -7.78
N GLU A 186 1.84 7.17 -6.76
CA GLU A 186 2.57 5.91 -6.79
C GLU A 186 1.92 4.94 -5.83
N GLU A 187 1.25 3.91 -6.37
CA GLU A 187 0.57 2.87 -5.62
C GLU A 187 1.41 1.58 -5.62
N ILE A 188 1.55 0.98 -4.44
CA ILE A 188 2.24 -0.28 -4.20
C ILE A 188 1.25 -1.28 -3.64
N ILE A 189 1.20 -2.47 -4.26
CA ILE A 189 0.43 -3.61 -3.75
C ILE A 189 1.40 -4.73 -3.40
N LEU A 190 1.55 -4.98 -2.11
CA LEU A 190 2.28 -6.13 -1.59
C LEU A 190 1.37 -7.36 -1.53
N LYS A 191 1.89 -8.51 -1.96
CA LYS A 191 1.19 -9.82 -1.88
C LYS A 191 1.75 -10.64 -0.73
N LYS A 192 0.98 -11.64 -0.28
CA LYS A 192 1.30 -12.53 0.87
C LYS A 192 2.70 -13.12 0.90
N ASN A 193 3.33 -13.29 -0.26
CA ASN A 193 4.65 -13.88 -0.37
C ASN A 193 5.77 -12.86 -0.23
N HIS A 194 5.48 -11.57 -0.27
CA HIS A 194 6.46 -10.50 -0.14
C HIS A 194 7.23 -10.63 1.17
N THR A 195 8.56 -10.52 1.09
CA THR A 195 9.46 -10.70 2.24
C THR A 195 9.03 -9.88 3.48
N PHE A 196 8.70 -8.59 3.29
CA PHE A 196 8.18 -7.72 4.36
C PHE A 196 6.92 -8.31 5.05
N LEU A 197 5.93 -8.80 4.28
CA LEU A 197 4.71 -9.35 4.85
C LEU A 197 4.91 -10.74 5.48
N LYS A 198 5.85 -11.53 4.97
CA LYS A 198 6.20 -12.84 5.56
C LYS A 198 6.82 -12.69 6.95
N SER A 199 7.61 -11.64 7.15
CA SER A 199 8.33 -11.40 8.41
C SER A 199 7.55 -10.59 9.44
N CYS A 200 6.51 -9.86 9.01
CA CYS A 200 5.80 -8.91 9.88
C CYS A 200 4.38 -9.37 10.21
N PRO A 201 4.13 -9.92 11.43
CA PRO A 201 2.77 -10.03 11.95
C PRO A 201 2.12 -8.65 12.11
N TYR A 202 0.80 -8.60 12.25
CA TYR A 202 0.08 -7.34 12.40
C TYR A 202 0.56 -6.51 13.60
N SER A 203 1.02 -7.15 14.69
CA SER A 203 1.61 -6.46 15.84
C SER A 203 2.74 -5.51 15.48
N ASP A 204 3.51 -5.80 14.43
CA ASP A 204 4.61 -4.96 13.98
C ASP A 204 4.10 -3.66 13.35
N PHE A 205 2.90 -3.68 12.75
CA PHE A 205 2.25 -2.49 12.18
C PHE A 205 1.86 -1.50 13.26
N MET A 206 1.57 -1.96 14.48
CA MET A 206 1.33 -1.08 15.62
C MET A 206 2.60 -0.37 16.13
N ASN A 207 3.76 -0.59 15.49
CA ASN A 207 5.00 0.14 15.73
C ASN A 207 5.24 1.22 14.65
N SER A 208 5.84 2.36 15.01
CA SER A 208 6.02 3.53 14.14
C SER A 208 6.87 3.26 12.88
N ASN A 209 7.75 2.26 12.91
CA ASN A 209 8.73 2.03 11.83
C ASN A 209 8.14 1.42 10.54
N VAL A 210 6.87 1.02 10.55
CA VAL A 210 6.26 0.36 9.37
C VAL A 210 6.07 1.32 8.20
N GLU A 211 5.70 2.57 8.47
CA GLU A 211 5.52 3.56 7.40
C GLU A 211 6.83 3.85 6.67
N ASP A 212 7.94 3.93 7.41
CA ASP A 212 9.29 4.10 6.83
C ASP A 212 9.63 2.92 5.90
N LYS A 213 9.36 1.69 6.33
CA LYS A 213 9.55 0.49 5.50
C LYS A 213 8.69 0.52 4.23
N MET A 214 7.46 0.99 4.33
CA MET A 214 6.58 1.14 3.16
C MET A 214 7.11 2.19 2.18
N ARG A 215 7.65 3.32 2.67
CA ARG A 215 8.30 4.33 1.83
C ARG A 215 9.57 3.80 1.17
N GLU A 216 10.40 3.06 1.90
CA GLU A 216 11.62 2.43 1.37
C GLU A 216 11.29 1.56 0.15
N ILE A 217 10.22 0.75 0.21
CA ILE A 217 9.76 -0.08 -0.91
C ILE A 217 9.42 0.77 -2.15
N THR A 218 8.73 1.89 -1.98
CA THR A 218 8.43 2.82 -3.09
C THR A 218 9.72 3.39 -3.70
N PHE A 219 10.68 3.79 -2.86
CA PHE A 219 11.95 4.34 -3.32
C PHE A 219 12.84 3.32 -4.02
N GLU A 220 12.82 2.06 -3.60
CA GLU A 220 13.48 0.97 -4.33
C GLU A 220 12.91 0.81 -5.74
N CYS A 221 11.58 0.90 -5.90
CA CYS A 221 10.94 0.85 -7.22
C CYS A 221 11.42 2.02 -8.09
N ARG A 222 11.49 3.24 -7.54
CA ARG A 222 11.99 4.42 -8.25
C ARG A 222 13.45 4.29 -8.69
N LYS A 223 14.31 3.79 -7.80
CA LYS A 223 15.76 3.61 -8.07
C LYS A 223 16.01 2.68 -9.26
N ASN A 224 15.11 1.72 -9.49
CA ASN A 224 15.23 0.72 -10.54
C ASN A 224 14.56 1.13 -11.87
N LEU A 225 14.02 2.35 -11.97
CA LEU A 225 13.46 2.88 -13.22
C LEU A 225 14.57 3.15 -14.24
N LYS A 226 14.37 2.65 -15.47
CA LYS A 226 15.31 2.82 -16.59
C LYS A 226 14.58 3.11 -17.89
N THR A 227 15.17 3.96 -18.73
CA THR A 227 14.73 4.09 -20.12
C THR A 227 14.93 2.77 -20.84
N LYS A 228 13.96 2.38 -21.67
CA LYS A 228 14.17 1.28 -22.62
C LYS A 228 14.59 1.88 -23.94
N ASP A 229 15.73 1.43 -24.44
CA ASP A 229 16.20 1.71 -25.81
C ASP A 229 15.20 1.16 -26.86
#